data_AF-A0A5C5VEG7-F1
#
_entry.id   AF-A0A5C5VEG7-F1
#
_cell.length_a   1.000
_cell.length_b   1.000
_cell.length_c   1.000
_cell.angle_alpha   90.00
_cell.angle_beta   90.00
_cell.angle_gamma   90.00
#
_symmetry.space_group_name_H-M   'P 1'
#
loop_
_entity.id
_entity.type
_entity.pdbx_description
1 polymer ?
#
loop_
_entity_poly.entity_id
_entity_poly.type
_entity_poly.pdbx_seq_one_letter_code
_entity_poly.pdbx_strand_id
1 'polypeptide(L)' 'MRKRPTQPPTLTETLRAAVNESPLSFQALERETGVKRQVLMKFAREESGMRLETADRLAVYFKLKLVAST' A
#
# COMPACT_ATOMS: atom_id res chain seq x y z
N MET A 1 -21.19 22.62 -3.17
CA MET A 1 -20.39 21.63 -2.41
C MET A 1 -19.09 22.28 -1.98
N ARG A 2 -18.84 22.49 -0.68
CA ARG A 2 -17.54 22.98 -0.21
C ARG A 2 -16.53 21.86 -0.44
N LYS A 3 -15.47 22.11 -1.23
CA LYS A 3 -14.32 21.21 -1.31
C LYS A 3 -13.76 21.11 0.12
N ARG A 4 -13.80 19.91 0.73
CA ARG A 4 -13.04 19.67 1.96
C ARG A 4 -11.58 20.02 1.64
N PRO A 5 -10.82 20.66 2.55
CA PRO A 5 -9.38 20.75 2.37
C PRO A 5 -8.88 19.33 2.11
N THR A 6 -8.21 19.12 0.98
CA THR A 6 -7.66 17.82 0.57
C THR A 6 -6.68 17.39 1.64
N GLN A 7 -7.12 16.48 2.53
CA GLN A 7 -6.21 15.83 3.47
C GLN A 7 -5.13 15.10 2.66
N PRO A 8 -3.88 15.09 3.13
CA PRO A 8 -2.86 14.24 2.54
C PRO A 8 -3.31 12.77 2.59
N PRO A 9 -2.90 11.94 1.62
CA PRO A 9 -3.24 10.53 1.62
C PRO A 9 -2.73 9.87 2.90
N THR A 10 -3.56 9.00 3.46
CA THR A 10 -3.18 8.13 4.57
C THR A 10 -2.14 7.10 4.12
N LEU A 11 -1.40 6.52 5.08
CA LEU A 11 -0.46 5.42 4.80
C LEU A 11 -1.13 4.27 4.02
N THR A 12 -2.37 3.93 4.37
CA THR A 12 -3.12 2.87 3.71
C THR A 12 -3.41 3.21 2.25
N GLU A 13 -3.84 4.44 1.96
CA GLU A 13 -4.10 4.89 0.59
C GLU A 13 -2.81 4.93 -0.24
N THR A 14 -1.71 5.45 0.32
CA THR A 14 -0.41 5.47 -0.36
C THR A 14 0.10 4.06 -0.69
N LEU A 15 0.04 3.13 0.27
CA LEU A 15 0.45 1.75 0.02
C LEU A 15 -0.45 1.04 -0.98
N ARG A 16 -1.77 1.27 -0.92
CA ARG A 16 -2.72 0.67 -1.86
C ARG A 16 -2.50 1.21 -3.27
N ALA A 17 -2.27 2.51 -3.43
CA ALA A 17 -1.92 3.11 -4.71
C ALA A 17 -0.64 2.49 -5.26
N ALA A 18 0.44 2.39 -4.47
CA ALA A 18 1.69 1.79 -4.90
C ALA A 18 1.53 0.32 -5.36
N VAL A 19 0.69 -0.46 -4.67
CA VAL A 19 0.36 -1.84 -5.05
C VAL A 19 -0.41 -1.90 -6.37
N ASN A 20 -1.38 -1.00 -6.58
CA ASN A 20 -2.23 -0.98 -7.77
C ASN A 20 -1.54 -0.39 -9.01
N GLU A 21 -0.64 0.57 -8.81
CA GLU A 21 0.12 1.24 -9.87
C GLU A 21 1.38 0.46 -10.27
N SER A 22 1.77 -0.54 -9.48
CA SER A 22 2.89 -1.43 -9.79
C SER A 22 2.68 -2.11 -11.16
N PRO A 23 3.68 -2.08 -12.05
CA PRO A 23 3.60 -2.79 -13.34
C PRO A 23 3.70 -4.31 -13.17
N LEU A 24 4.07 -4.79 -11.98
CA LEU A 24 4.18 -6.21 -11.67
C LEU A 24 2.83 -6.82 -11.35
N SER A 25 2.61 -8.06 -11.82
CA SER A 25 1.49 -8.87 -11.35
C SER A 25 1.58 -9.12 -9.84
N PHE A 26 0.45 -9.37 -9.18
CA PHE A 26 0.46 -9.71 -7.74
C PHE A 26 1.32 -10.94 -7.41
N GLN A 27 1.49 -11.87 -8.36
CA GLN A 27 2.37 -13.02 -8.17
C GLN A 27 3.85 -12.62 -8.21
N ALA A 28 4.22 -11.68 -9.09
CA ALA A 28 5.58 -11.14 -9.11
C ALA A 28 5.84 -10.31 -7.84
N LEU A 29 4.90 -9.46 -7.41
CA LEU A 29 5.00 -8.76 -6.13
C LEU A 29 5.15 -9.69 -4.94
N GLU A 30 4.47 -10.84 -4.91
CA GLU A 30 4.67 -11.84 -3.85
C GLU A 30 6.11 -12.35 -3.81
N ARG A 31 6.74 -12.58 -4.96
CA ARG A 31 8.14 -13.03 -5.04
C ARG A 31 9.10 -11.93 -4.56
N GLU A 32 8.87 -10.69 -4.96
CA GLU A 32 9.74 -9.56 -4.62
C GLU A 32 9.62 -9.13 -3.15
N THR A 33 8.40 -9.18 -2.60
CA THR A 33 8.10 -8.60 -1.27
C THR A 33 7.92 -9.66 -0.18
N GLY A 34 7.71 -10.92 -0.55
CA GLY A 34 7.30 -11.99 0.35
C GLY A 34 5.87 -11.83 0.89
N VAL A 35 5.09 -10.89 0.37
CA VAL A 35 3.68 -10.69 0.76
C VAL A 35 2.78 -11.55 -0.12
N LYS A 36 2.02 -12.46 0.49
CA LYS A 36 1.18 -13.41 -0.23
C LYS A 36 0.26 -12.72 -1.24
N ARG A 37 0.16 -13.25 -2.46
CA ARG A 37 -0.71 -12.71 -3.53
C ARG A 37 -2.15 -12.50 -3.07
N GLN A 38 -2.70 -13.42 -2.29
CA GLN A 38 -4.07 -13.29 -1.76
C GLN A 38 -4.24 -12.08 -0.84
N VAL A 39 -3.22 -11.76 -0.03
CA VAL A 39 -3.21 -10.58 0.84
C VAL A 39 -3.12 -9.32 -0.02
N LEU A 40 -2.23 -9.29 -1.01
CA LEU A 40 -2.12 -8.18 -1.97
C LEU A 40 -3.44 -7.91 -2.70
N MET A 41 -4.09 -8.96 -3.21
CA MET A 41 -5.37 -8.85 -3.92
C MET A 41 -6.50 -8.28 -3.05
N LYS A 42 -6.66 -8.80 -1.82
CA LYS A 42 -7.71 -8.31 -0.91
C LYS A 42 -7.44 -6.87 -0.48
N PHE A 43 -6.18 -6.53 -0.23
CA PHE A 43 -5.77 -5.18 0.12
C PHE A 43 -5.98 -4.17 -1.02
N ALA A 44 -5.62 -4.56 -2.24
CA ALA A 44 -5.82 -3.77 -3.46
C ALA A 44 -7.30 -3.44 -3.72
N ARG A 45 -8.20 -4.38 -3.40
CA ARG A 45 -9.66 -4.28 -3.56
C ARG A 45 -10.40 -3.70 -2.35
N GLU A 46 -9.66 -3.26 -1.34
CA GLU A 46 -10.22 -2.72 -0.09
C GLU A 46 -11.05 -3.71 0.74
N GLU A 47 -10.94 -5.01 0.44
CA GLU A 47 -11.68 -6.09 1.13
C GLU A 47 -11.10 -6.38 2.53
N SER A 48 -9.83 -6.05 2.75
CA SER A 48 -9.19 -6.22 4.06
C SER A 48 -8.08 -5.21 4.31
N GLY A 49 -7.90 -4.84 5.58
CA GLY A 49 -6.69 -4.16 6.03
C GLY A 49 -5.45 -5.06 5.98
N MET A 50 -4.30 -4.48 6.28
CA MET A 50 -3.00 -5.15 6.29
C MET A 50 -2.32 -5.00 7.65
N ARG A 51 -1.62 -6.04 8.11
CA ARG A 51 -0.80 -5.97 9.34
C ARG A 51 0.39 -5.05 9.13
N LEU A 52 0.81 -4.34 10.18
CA LEU A 52 1.93 -3.39 10.11
C LEU A 52 3.22 -4.03 9.56
N GLU A 53 3.61 -5.22 10.03
CA GLU A 53 4.79 -5.94 9.52
C GLU A 53 4.73 -6.18 8.00
N THR A 54 3.54 -6.44 7.46
CA THR A 54 3.34 -6.64 6.02
C THR A 54 3.40 -5.30 5.28
N ALA A 55 2.84 -4.26 5.87
CA ALA A 55 2.93 -2.89 5.35
C ALA A 55 4.39 -2.41 5.29
N ASP A 56 5.22 -2.75 6.29
CA ASP A 56 6.65 -2.42 6.31
C ASP A 56 7.41 -3.07 5.15
N ARG A 57 7.12 -4.34 4.84
CA ARG A 57 7.75 -5.02 3.68
C ARG A 57 7.42 -4.31 2.36
N LEU A 58 6.16 -3.89 2.19
CA LEU A 58 5.75 -3.10 1.03
C LEU A 58 6.40 -1.73 1.02
N ALA A 59 6.47 -1.04 2.16
CA ALA A 59 7.10 0.26 2.27
C ALA A 59 8.59 0.20 1.90
N VAL A 60 9.32 -0.83 2.36
CA VAL A 60 10.72 -1.06 1.98
C VAL A 60 10.84 -1.28 0.46
N TYR A 61 10.02 -2.17 -0.11
CA TYR A 61 10.07 -2.47 -1.53
C TYR A 61 9.77 -1.24 -2.41
N PHE A 62 8.71 -0.50 -2.08
CA PHE A 62 8.33 0.72 -2.80
C PHE A 62 9.13 1.96 -2.40
N LYS A 63 10.13 1.83 -1.53
CA LYS A 63 10.98 2.92 -1.04
C LYS A 63 10.19 4.06 -0.38
N LEU A 64 9.08 3.73 0.26
CA LEU A 64 8.23 4.65 1.00
C LEU A 64 8.75 4.83 2.42
N LYS A 65 8.56 6.03 2.98
CA LYS A 65 8.94 6.36 4.36
C LYS A 65 7.83 7.17 5.04
N LEU A 66 7.57 6.85 6.30
CA LEU A 66 6.74 7.69 7.16
C LEU A 66 7.54 8.93 7.57
N VAL A 67 6.91 10.11 7.45
CA VAL A 67 7.46 11.39 7.87
C VAL A 67 6.55 12.01 8.93
N ALA A 68 7.15 12.52 10.00
CA ALA A 68 6.39 13.28 10.99
C ALA A 68 5.92 14.58 10.33
N SER A 69 4.62 14.85 10.44
CA SER A 69 4.08 16.18 10.13
C SER A 69 4.27 17.03 11.38
N THR A 70 5.29 17.88 11.36
CA THR A 70 5.63 18.81 12.45
C THR A 70 5.28 20.23 12.02
#